data_AF-A0A4R9A1M8-F1
#
_entry.id   AF-A0A4R9A1M8-F1
#
_cell.length_a   1.000
_cell.length_b   1.000
_cell.length_c   1.000
_cell.angle_alpha   90.00
_cell.angle_beta   90.00
_cell.angle_gamma   90.00
#
_symmetry.space_group_name_H-M   'P 1'
#
loop_
_entity.id
_entity.type
_entity.pdbx_description
1 polymer ?
#
loop_
_entity_poly.entity_id
_entity_poly.type
_entity_poly.pdbx_seq_one_letter_code
_entity_poly.pdbx_strand_id
1 'polypeptide(L)'
;MTQYRISEAAELLGVSDDTVRRWVDAGKVDAAADSAGRLAIDGAQLAALAKEQASVPADPSSVGRSARNRFVGIVTAITMDTVMAQVELQCGPHRVVSLMSSEAVRELGLEVGSLSVAVIKATNVIVETPGRSA
;
A
#
# COMPACT_ATOMS: atom_id res chain seq x y z
N MET A 1 -17.05 5.32 17.24
CA MET A 1 -16.48 5.32 15.88
C MET A 1 -14.98 5.45 16.02
N THR A 2 -14.19 4.82 15.13
CA THR A 2 -12.72 4.91 15.19
C THR A 2 -12.30 6.32 14.81
N GLN A 3 -11.45 6.94 15.64
CA GLN A 3 -10.95 8.30 15.44
C GLN A 3 -9.43 8.22 15.32
N TYR A 4 -8.86 8.98 14.39
CA TYR A 4 -7.42 9.04 14.16
C TYR A 4 -6.92 10.45 14.38
N ARG A 5 -5.91 10.63 15.22
CA ARG A 5 -5.22 11.92 15.33
C ARG A 5 -4.56 12.27 14.01
N ILE A 6 -4.30 13.56 13.79
CA ILE A 6 -3.63 14.03 12.56
C ILE A 6 -2.35 13.25 12.25
N SER A 7 -1.52 12.98 13.25
CA SER A 7 -0.27 12.23 13.06
C SER A 7 -0.52 10.77 12.66
N GLU A 8 -1.52 10.12 13.25
CA GLU A 8 -1.90 8.73 12.92
C GLU A 8 -2.51 8.65 11.52
N ALA A 9 -3.33 9.64 11.15
CA ALA A 9 -3.87 9.77 9.80
C ALA A 9 -2.76 10.00 8.77
N ALA A 10 -1.78 10.87 9.07
CA ALA A 10 -0.66 11.17 8.19
C ALA A 10 0.20 9.91 7.94
N GLU A 11 0.51 9.16 8.99
CA GLU A 11 1.22 7.88 8.92
C GLU A 11 0.47 6.86 8.06
N LEU A 12 -0.82 6.65 8.32
CA LEU A 12 -1.67 5.71 7.57
C LEU A 12 -1.76 6.06 6.07
N LEU A 13 -1.72 7.34 5.73
CA LEU A 13 -1.82 7.85 4.37
C LEU A 13 -0.46 8.00 3.67
N GLY A 14 0.65 7.82 4.39
CA GLY A 14 1.99 8.00 3.85
C GLY A 14 2.32 9.45 3.47
N VAL A 15 1.73 10.42 4.16
CA VAL A 15 1.96 11.87 3.96
C VAL A 15 2.43 12.55 5.25
N SER A 16 2.80 13.83 5.19
CA SER A 16 3.16 14.60 6.38
C SER A 16 1.94 15.10 7.16
N ASP A 17 2.09 15.32 8.47
CA ASP A 17 1.08 15.96 9.33
C ASP A 17 0.56 17.28 8.73
N ASP A 18 1.47 18.09 8.18
CA ASP A 18 1.14 19.36 7.52
C ASP A 18 0.24 19.17 6.30
N THR A 19 0.42 18.08 5.56
CA THR A 19 -0.45 17.75 4.42
C THR A 19 -1.86 17.44 4.88
N VAL A 20 -2.00 16.67 5.97
CA VAL A 20 -3.31 16.36 6.56
C VAL A 20 -3.97 17.62 7.14
N ARG A 21 -3.23 18.47 7.84
CA ARG A 21 -3.73 19.77 8.33
C ARG A 21 -4.26 20.63 7.20
N ARG A 22 -3.50 20.76 6.10
CA ARG A 22 -3.93 21.49 4.91
C ARG A 22 -5.21 20.93 4.29
N TRP A 23 -5.45 19.63 4.38
CA TRP A 23 -6.70 19.03 3.89
C TRP A 23 -7.90 19.32 4.79
N VAL A 24 -7.68 19.35 6.11
CA VAL A 24 -8.69 19.82 7.07
C VAL A 24 -9.03 21.29 6.80
N ASP A 25 -8.02 22.15 6.68
CA ASP A 25 -8.20 23.58 6.42
C ASP A 25 -8.90 23.84 5.08
N ALA A 26 -8.64 22.98 4.08
CA ALA A 26 -9.30 23.03 2.77
C ALA A 26 -10.70 22.40 2.75
N GLY A 27 -11.20 21.89 3.88
CA GLY A 27 -12.52 21.26 4.00
C GLY A 27 -12.65 19.92 3.25
N LYS A 28 -11.54 19.25 2.93
CA LYS A 28 -11.57 17.93 2.30
C LYS A 28 -11.93 16.81 3.28
N VAL A 29 -11.71 17.05 4.56
CA VAL A 29 -12.02 16.12 5.64
C VAL A 29 -12.32 16.90 6.90
N ASP A 30 -13.36 16.51 7.63
CA ASP A 30 -13.68 17.16 8.90
C ASP A 30 -12.79 16.60 10.01
N ALA A 31 -12.36 17.48 10.91
CA ALA A 31 -11.65 17.11 12.12
C ALA A 31 -12.32 17.76 13.32
N ALA A 32 -12.45 17.02 14.42
CA ALA A 32 -12.99 17.49 15.68
C ALA A 32 -12.01 17.20 16.82
N ALA A 33 -12.12 17.91 17.93
CA ALA A 33 -11.35 17.59 19.11
C ALA A 33 -11.75 16.21 19.67
N ASP A 34 -10.76 15.35 19.91
CA ASP A 34 -10.92 14.10 20.65
C ASP A 34 -11.22 14.36 22.14
N SER A 35 -11.43 13.29 22.91
CA SER A 35 -11.65 13.38 24.36
C SER A 35 -10.49 13.99 25.15
N ALA A 36 -9.31 14.17 24.52
CA ALA A 36 -8.12 14.79 25.08
C ALA A 36 -7.86 16.20 24.48
N GLY A 37 -8.79 16.76 23.70
CA GLY A 37 -8.69 18.10 23.13
C GLY A 37 -7.82 18.21 21.87
N ARG A 38 -7.40 17.09 21.27
CA ARG A 38 -6.54 17.06 20.07
C ARG A 38 -7.38 16.83 18.82
N LEU A 39 -7.00 17.45 17.71
CA LEU A 39 -7.69 17.24 16.43
C LEU A 39 -7.59 15.77 16.00
N ALA A 40 -8.75 15.18 15.76
CA ALA A 40 -8.94 13.83 15.27
C ALA A 40 -9.96 13.81 14.13
N ILE A 41 -9.76 12.87 13.22
CA ILE A 41 -10.56 12.65 12.02
C ILE A 41 -11.33 11.33 12.18
N ASP A 42 -12.60 11.33 11.77
CA ASP A 42 -13.39 10.11 11.74
C ASP A 42 -12.83 9.10 10.72
N GLY A 43 -12.67 7.85 11.16
CA GLY A 43 -12.06 6.80 10.35
C GLY A 43 -12.80 6.51 9.04
N ALA A 44 -14.12 6.73 8.96
CA ALA A 44 -14.85 6.56 7.70
C ALA A 44 -14.52 7.67 6.70
N GLN A 45 -14.39 8.92 7.17
CA GLN A 45 -13.96 10.04 6.32
C GLN A 45 -12.51 9.87 5.87
N LEU A 46 -11.63 9.45 6.77
CA LEU A 46 -10.23 9.16 6.44
C LEU A 46 -10.12 8.05 5.38
N ALA A 47 -10.91 6.99 5.49
CA ALA A 47 -10.94 5.91 4.52
C ALA A 47 -11.50 6.35 3.15
N ALA A 48 -12.49 7.24 3.12
CA ALA A 48 -13.00 7.81 1.88
C ALA A 48 -11.93 8.66 1.18
N LEU A 49 -11.25 9.53 1.94
CA LEU A 49 -10.16 10.35 1.44
C LEU A 49 -8.99 9.50 0.91
N ALA A 50 -8.62 8.42 1.61
CA ALA A 50 -7.59 7.49 1.17
C ALA A 50 -7.89 6.87 -0.20
N LYS A 51 -9.17 6.54 -0.47
CA LYS A 51 -9.59 6.00 -1.77
C LYS A 51 -9.49 7.04 -2.88
N GLU A 52 -9.89 8.27 -2.62
CA GLU A 52 -9.81 9.35 -3.60
C GLU A 52 -8.36 9.74 -3.93
N GLN A 53 -7.46 9.65 -2.95
CA GLN A 53 -6.05 10.00 -3.09
C GLN A 53 -5.17 8.87 -3.65
N ALA A 54 -5.70 7.67 -3.86
CA ALA A 54 -4.92 6.52 -4.34
C ALA A 54 -4.40 6.75 -5.77
N SER A 55 -3.27 7.46 -5.88
CA SER A 55 -2.51 7.61 -7.12
C SER A 55 -1.66 6.37 -7.30
N VAL A 56 -2.16 5.42 -8.09
CA VAL A 56 -1.39 4.24 -8.47
C VAL A 56 -0.58 4.59 -9.73
N PRO A 57 0.74 4.33 -9.76
CA PRO A 57 1.52 4.44 -10.99
C PRO A 57 0.84 3.69 -12.12
N ALA A 58 0.95 4.20 -13.36
CA ALA A 58 0.36 3.55 -14.51
C ALA A 58 0.86 2.10 -14.60
N ASP A 59 -0.08 1.15 -14.62
CA ASP A 59 0.23 -0.26 -14.79
C ASP A 59 0.71 -0.50 -16.22
N PRO A 60 1.94 -0.99 -16.42
CA PRO A 60 2.48 -1.23 -17.75
C PRO A 60 1.84 -2.41 -18.50
N SER A 61 0.94 -3.19 -17.89
CA SER A 61 0.36 -4.39 -18.52
C SER A 61 -1.00 -4.15 -19.20
N SER A 62 -1.20 -4.71 -20.40
CA SER A 62 -2.39 -4.49 -21.25
C SER A 62 -3.43 -5.63 -21.29
N VAL A 63 -3.50 -6.51 -20.28
CA VAL A 63 -4.28 -7.77 -20.33
C VAL A 63 -5.55 -7.71 -19.45
N GLY A 64 -6.69 -8.22 -19.95
CA GLY A 64 -7.97 -8.31 -19.20
C GLY A 64 -7.93 -9.37 -18.07
N ARG A 65 -8.28 -9.00 -16.84
CA ARG A 65 -7.83 -9.75 -15.64
C ARG A 65 -8.79 -9.75 -14.44
N SER A 66 -8.71 -10.83 -13.64
CA SER A 66 -9.52 -11.08 -12.43
C SER A 66 -8.79 -10.80 -11.10
N ALA A 67 -7.46 -10.70 -11.11
CA ALA A 67 -6.68 -10.36 -9.91
C ALA A 67 -6.80 -8.87 -9.60
N ARG A 68 -7.21 -8.53 -8.36
CA ARG A 68 -7.54 -7.15 -7.96
C ARG A 68 -6.39 -6.36 -7.35
N ASN A 69 -5.40 -7.03 -6.76
CA ASN A 69 -4.28 -6.35 -6.10
C ASN A 69 -3.08 -6.35 -7.04
N ARG A 70 -2.65 -5.15 -7.43
CA ARG A 70 -1.55 -4.95 -8.37
C ARG A 70 -0.65 -3.85 -7.83
N PHE A 71 0.61 -4.19 -7.66
CA PHE A 71 1.60 -3.29 -7.08
C PHE A 71 2.72 -3.10 -8.10
N VAL A 72 2.71 -1.93 -8.76
CA VAL A 72 3.80 -1.52 -9.66
C VAL A 72 5.01 -1.17 -8.80
N GLY A 73 6.15 -1.73 -9.14
CA GLY A 73 7.38 -1.53 -8.38
C GLY A 73 8.61 -1.89 -9.16
N ILE A 74 9.74 -1.81 -8.48
CA ILE A 74 11.07 -2.13 -9.03
C ILE A 74 11.61 -3.32 -8.26
N VAL A 75 12.20 -4.29 -8.97
CA VAL A 75 12.87 -5.43 -8.34
C VAL A 75 14.10 -4.95 -7.58
N THR A 76 14.17 -5.26 -6.29
CA THR A 76 15.28 -4.83 -5.41
C THR A 76 16.23 -5.97 -5.06
N ALA A 77 15.77 -7.22 -5.08
CA ALA A 77 16.59 -8.39 -4.82
C ALA A 77 16.01 -9.63 -5.49
N ILE A 78 16.90 -10.55 -5.88
CA ILE A 78 16.56 -11.88 -6.37
C ILE A 78 17.48 -12.88 -5.67
N THR A 79 16.89 -13.84 -4.96
CA THR A 79 17.59 -15.00 -4.40
C THR A 79 17.05 -16.24 -5.07
N MET A 80 17.89 -17.01 -5.75
CA MET A 80 17.45 -18.11 -6.59
C MET A 80 18.30 -19.36 -6.36
N ASP A 81 17.63 -20.51 -6.27
CA ASP A 81 18.25 -21.84 -6.33
C ASP A 81 17.93 -22.53 -7.66
N THR A 82 18.16 -23.83 -7.76
CA THR A 82 17.91 -24.60 -8.99
C THR A 82 16.44 -24.58 -9.43
N VAL A 83 15.49 -24.57 -8.50
CA VAL A 83 14.06 -24.78 -8.73
C VAL A 83 13.22 -23.54 -8.38
N MET A 84 13.53 -22.89 -7.26
CA MET A 84 12.76 -21.79 -6.68
C MET A 84 13.57 -20.49 -6.63
N ALA A 85 12.85 -19.40 -6.75
CA ALA A 85 13.36 -18.05 -6.58
C ALA A 85 12.45 -17.24 -5.66
N GLN A 86 13.10 -16.42 -4.84
CA GLN A 86 12.51 -15.32 -4.12
C GLN A 86 12.84 -14.03 -4.85
N VAL A 87 11.81 -13.28 -5.23
CA VAL A 87 11.93 -11.97 -5.89
C VAL A 87 11.31 -10.92 -4.99
N GLU A 88 12.05 -9.85 -4.72
CA GLU A 88 11.59 -8.72 -3.92
C GLU A 88 11.34 -7.51 -4.81
N LEU A 89 10.19 -6.85 -4.60
CA LEU A 89 9.82 -5.62 -5.28
C LEU A 89 9.58 -4.52 -4.25
N GLN A 90 10.08 -3.31 -4.54
CA GLN A 90 9.66 -2.09 -3.86
C GLN A 90 8.54 -1.43 -4.68
N CYS A 91 7.34 -1.39 -4.10
CA CYS A 91 6.12 -0.88 -4.74
C CYS A 91 5.57 0.31 -3.92
N GLY A 92 6.01 1.53 -4.26
CA GLY A 92 5.70 2.70 -3.44
C GLY A 92 6.25 2.52 -2.01
N PRO A 93 5.44 2.68 -0.95
CA PRO A 93 5.88 2.44 0.43
C PRO A 93 5.94 0.95 0.82
N HIS A 94 5.50 0.03 -0.05
CA HIS A 94 5.36 -1.38 0.29
C HIS A 94 6.48 -2.23 -0.30
N ARG A 95 7.07 -3.10 0.53
CA ARG A 95 7.93 -4.20 0.06
C ARG A 95 7.08 -5.45 -0.19
N VAL A 96 7.11 -5.98 -1.40
CA VAL A 96 6.37 -7.17 -1.80
C VAL A 96 7.36 -8.28 -2.14
N VAL A 97 7.17 -9.48 -1.57
CA VAL A 97 8.02 -10.64 -1.82
C VAL A 97 7.19 -11.71 -2.54
N SER A 98 7.72 -12.22 -3.64
CA SER A 98 7.13 -13.33 -4.39
C SER A 98 8.05 -14.54 -4.33
N LEU A 99 7.46 -15.71 -4.13
CA LEU A 99 8.11 -17.00 -4.38
C LEU A 99 7.59 -17.53 -5.72
N MET A 100 8.50 -17.80 -6.64
CA MET A 100 8.20 -18.31 -7.98
C MET A 100 9.27 -19.30 -8.43
N SER A 101 9.09 -19.96 -9.57
CA SER A 101 10.13 -20.85 -10.08
C SER A 101 11.33 -20.06 -10.59
N SER A 102 12.52 -20.63 -10.44
CA SER A 102 13.76 -20.10 -11.02
C SER A 102 13.66 -19.96 -12.54
N GLU A 103 12.90 -20.84 -13.20
CA GLU A 103 12.59 -20.76 -14.62
C GLU A 103 11.81 -19.49 -14.97
N ALA A 104 10.75 -19.18 -14.21
CA ALA A 104 9.94 -17.98 -14.47
C ALA A 104 10.73 -16.68 -14.31
N VAL A 105 11.69 -16.62 -13.37
CA VAL A 105 12.61 -15.47 -13.25
C VAL A 105 13.43 -15.28 -14.53
N ARG A 106 13.98 -16.37 -15.08
CA ARG A 106 14.78 -16.35 -16.33
C ARG A 106 13.92 -16.03 -17.54
N GLU A 107 12.76 -16.65 -17.68
CA GLU A 107 11.83 -16.42 -18.79
C GLU A 107 11.35 -14.96 -18.85
N LEU A 108 11.09 -14.36 -17.70
CA LEU A 108 10.68 -12.97 -17.58
C LEU A 108 11.86 -11.99 -17.69
N GLY A 109 13.11 -12.47 -17.69
CA GLY A 109 14.31 -11.64 -17.70
C GLY A 109 14.38 -10.71 -16.49
N LEU A 110 13.97 -11.18 -15.31
CA LEU A 110 13.98 -10.35 -14.11
C LEU A 110 15.40 -10.16 -13.58
N GLU A 111 15.75 -8.91 -13.33
CA GLU A 111 17.00 -8.47 -12.76
C GLU A 111 16.74 -7.42 -11.68
N VAL A 112 17.71 -7.17 -10.81
CA VAL A 112 17.62 -6.04 -9.88
C VAL A 112 17.56 -4.74 -10.68
N GLY A 113 16.54 -3.93 -10.45
CA GLY A 113 16.22 -2.73 -11.22
C GLY A 113 15.09 -2.89 -12.24
N SER A 114 14.62 -4.11 -12.52
CA SER A 114 13.50 -4.32 -13.45
C SER A 114 12.22 -3.65 -12.95
N LEU A 115 11.55 -2.88 -13.82
CA LEU A 115 10.17 -2.46 -13.60
C LEU A 115 9.27 -3.68 -13.69
N SER A 116 8.45 -3.92 -12.66
CA SER A 116 7.63 -5.12 -12.56
C SER A 116 6.33 -4.84 -11.81
N VAL A 117 5.35 -5.73 -11.98
CA VAL A 117 4.06 -5.61 -11.31
C VAL A 117 3.81 -6.88 -10.52
N ALA A 118 3.77 -6.77 -9.19
CA ALA A 118 3.32 -7.86 -8.35
C ALA A 118 1.80 -8.00 -8.46
N VAL A 119 1.34 -9.17 -8.88
CA VAL A 119 -0.08 -9.47 -9.09
C VAL A 119 -0.54 -10.48 -8.05
N ILE A 120 -1.44 -10.09 -7.17
CA ILE A 120 -1.91 -10.93 -6.07
C ILE A 120 -3.41 -11.19 -6.22
N LYS A 121 -3.79 -12.47 -6.17
CA LYS A 121 -5.19 -12.87 -6.21
C LYS A 121 -5.87 -12.50 -4.89
N ALA A 122 -7.03 -11.85 -4.98
CA ALA A 122 -7.74 -11.33 -3.80
C ALA A 122 -8.14 -12.40 -2.76
N THR A 123 -8.21 -13.67 -3.17
CA THR A 123 -8.55 -14.80 -2.28
C THR A 123 -7.43 -15.17 -1.31
N ASN A 124 -6.22 -14.64 -1.49
CA ASN A 124 -5.05 -14.95 -0.66
C ASN A 124 -4.62 -13.70 0.12
N VAL A 125 -5.55 -13.10 0.87
CA VAL A 125 -5.33 -11.91 1.69
C VAL A 125 -5.79 -12.21 3.11
N ILE A 126 -4.95 -11.88 4.09
CA ILE A 126 -5.28 -11.92 5.51
C ILE A 126 -5.53 -10.49 5.96
N VAL A 127 -6.62 -10.25 6.69
CA VAL A 127 -6.94 -8.95 7.28
C VAL A 127 -6.82 -9.07 8.79
N GLU A 128 -5.96 -8.24 9.36
CA GLU A 128 -5.74 -8.16 10.80
C GLU A 128 -6.13 -6.76 11.28
N THR A 129 -6.57 -6.65 12.54
CA THR A 129 -6.81 -5.38 13.21
C THR A 129 -5.93 -5.28 14.46
N PRO A 130 -5.55 -4.08 14.91
CA PRO A 130 -4.82 -3.93 16.16
C PRO A 130 -5.56 -4.65 17.30
N GLY A 131 -4.81 -5.43 18.09
CA GLY A 131 -5.37 -6.07 19.29
C GLY A 131 -5.90 -5.01 20.25
N ARG A 132 -7.08 -5.23 20.85
CA ARG A 132 -7.53 -4.37 21.96
C ARG A 132 -6.53 -4.52 23.11
N SER A 133 -5.75 -3.49 23.38
CA SER A 133 -5.04 -3.39 24.66
C SER A 133 -6.08 -3.43 25.77
N ALA A 134 -6.00 -4.44 26.64
CA ALA A 134 -6.79 -4.53 27.86
C ALA A 134 -6.26 -3.55 28.91
#